data_AF-A0A6M0KXJ0-F1
#
_entry.id   AF-A0A6M0KXJ0-F1
#
_cell.length_a   1.000
_cell.length_b   1.000
_cell.length_c   1.000
_cell.angle_alpha   90.00
_cell.angle_beta   90.00
_cell.angle_gamma   90.00
#
_symmetry.space_group_name_H-M   'P 1'
#
loop_
_entity.id
_entity.type
_entity.pdbx_description
1 polymer ?
#
loop_
_entity_poly.entity_id
_entity_poly.type
_entity_poly.pdbx_seq_one_letter_code
_entity_poly.pdbx_strand_id
1 'polypeptide(L)'
;MRNYQTYLLLIVTFFTLFTSPIFASDIEYSYVPKKVYEKQVFPISFLSTSSQKERITFQFADREPVIKDAVIIKNGAKTFYTFYFKTTERLFQIPSITITLKGKKIELDGVKIPVESLGKRENFSGVIASGLKIKSYQASVYDERTNLITISIEAHDANLEDIYVSDAIKDGVEKIKRTGSKIEGDYHIVLPSEQSKLTFSYFDTMKDKFIDKKIPISIDDGSVAAQTDLNPKDDSFEILKKYTLIGLITILVLLFLWKRDFFYLIVAVIAAIILLTFYTPLSKVCIKAGSALYILPTPNSTISLYTDQRFSTTELGERDEYHKIEYTNGIIGWIKDEDICKN
;
A
#
# COMPACT_ATOMS: atom_id res chain seq x y z
N MET A 1 -25.54 30.30 -76.81
CA MET A 1 -25.59 30.23 -75.32
C MET A 1 -25.85 28.80 -74.80
N ARG A 2 -25.33 27.74 -75.42
CA ARG A 2 -25.67 26.32 -75.08
C ARG A 2 -24.47 25.44 -74.68
N ASN A 3 -23.27 26.01 -74.55
CA ASN A 3 -22.07 25.27 -74.14
C ASN A 3 -21.61 25.57 -72.71
N TYR A 4 -21.97 26.73 -72.12
CA TYR A 4 -21.43 27.12 -70.82
C TYR A 4 -21.99 26.28 -69.65
N GLN A 5 -23.26 25.88 -69.74
CA GLN A 5 -23.88 25.04 -68.70
C GLN A 5 -23.31 23.62 -68.68
N THR A 6 -22.94 23.06 -69.84
CA THR A 6 -22.38 21.71 -69.94
C THR A 6 -20.96 21.63 -69.38
N TYR A 7 -20.13 22.66 -69.62
CA TYR A 7 -18.79 22.76 -69.04
C TYR A 7 -18.83 23.03 -67.53
N LEU A 8 -19.80 23.82 -67.04
CA LEU A 8 -19.98 24.05 -65.60
C LEU A 8 -20.37 22.74 -64.87
N LEU A 9 -21.24 21.93 -65.48
CA LEU A 9 -21.66 20.63 -64.93
C LEU A 9 -20.50 19.60 -64.91
N LEU A 10 -19.63 19.63 -65.91
CA LEU A 10 -18.41 18.80 -65.98
C LEU A 10 -17.37 19.21 -64.93
N ILE A 11 -17.22 20.50 -64.65
CA ILE A 11 -16.28 21.00 -63.63
C ILE A 11 -16.79 20.70 -62.21
N VAL A 12 -18.10 20.82 -61.97
CA VAL A 12 -18.71 20.48 -60.68
C VAL A 12 -18.67 18.98 -60.42
N THR A 13 -18.85 18.12 -61.43
CA THR A 13 -18.70 16.66 -61.29
C THR A 13 -17.24 16.22 -61.14
N PHE A 14 -16.28 16.94 -61.71
CA PHE A 14 -14.86 16.68 -61.49
C PHE A 14 -14.40 17.05 -60.07
N PHE A 15 -14.96 18.11 -59.48
CA PHE A 15 -14.64 18.50 -58.09
C PHE A 15 -15.31 17.63 -57.01
N THR A 16 -16.45 16.99 -57.30
CA THR A 16 -17.10 16.07 -56.34
C THR A 16 -16.51 14.67 -56.33
N LEU A 17 -15.68 14.29 -57.32
CA LEU A 17 -14.98 13.01 -57.36
C LEU A 17 -13.74 12.96 -56.45
N PHE A 18 -13.29 14.10 -55.90
CA PHE A 18 -12.09 14.17 -55.05
C PHE A 18 -12.35 14.39 -53.55
N THR A 19 -13.60 14.43 -53.11
CA THR A 19 -13.92 14.57 -51.69
C THR A 19 -14.53 13.28 -51.14
N SER A 20 -13.76 12.20 -51.16
CA SER A 20 -13.97 11.16 -50.14
C SER A 20 -13.29 11.67 -48.87
N PRO A 21 -13.99 11.83 -47.73
CA PRO A 21 -13.30 11.94 -46.47
C PRO A 21 -12.58 10.60 -46.25
N ILE A 22 -11.28 10.59 -46.52
CA ILE A 22 -10.38 9.51 -46.12
C ILE A 22 -10.28 9.63 -44.59
N PHE A 23 -11.26 9.05 -43.89
CA PHE A 23 -11.02 8.59 -42.53
C PHE A 23 -10.33 7.23 -42.66
N ALA A 24 -9.04 7.27 -43.03
CA ALA A 24 -8.17 6.14 -42.81
C ALA A 24 -8.04 6.00 -41.30
N SER A 25 -8.67 4.98 -40.75
CA SER A 25 -8.43 4.53 -39.39
C SER A 25 -7.05 3.88 -39.38
N ASP A 26 -6.01 4.69 -39.30
CA ASP A 26 -4.65 4.20 -39.24
C ASP A 26 -4.40 3.67 -37.82
N ILE A 27 -4.15 2.38 -37.73
CA ILE A 27 -3.61 1.77 -36.52
C ILE A 27 -2.12 1.59 -36.76
N GLU A 28 -1.30 2.14 -35.88
CA GLU A 28 0.15 2.12 -36.01
C GLU A 28 0.82 1.85 -34.66
N TYR A 29 2.12 1.52 -34.69
CA TYR A 29 2.91 1.44 -33.47
C TYR A 29 3.11 2.84 -32.89
N SER A 30 2.61 3.05 -31.67
CA SER A 30 2.88 4.27 -30.90
C SER A 30 4.16 4.16 -30.09
N TYR A 31 4.48 2.97 -29.60
CA TYR A 31 5.67 2.72 -28.79
C TYR A 31 6.15 1.29 -28.94
N VAL A 32 7.45 1.17 -29.23
CA VAL A 32 8.21 -0.08 -29.23
C VAL A 32 9.54 0.23 -28.52
N PRO A 33 9.94 -0.54 -27.49
CA PRO A 33 11.23 -0.32 -26.85
C PRO A 33 12.37 -0.66 -27.82
N LYS A 34 13.43 0.16 -27.80
CA LYS A 34 14.62 -0.06 -28.65
C LYS A 34 15.46 -1.26 -28.20
N LYS A 35 15.44 -1.55 -26.89
CA LYS A 35 16.08 -2.70 -26.25
C LYS A 35 15.30 -3.04 -24.98
N VAL A 36 15.42 -4.28 -24.52
CA VAL A 36 14.88 -4.75 -23.24
C VAL A 36 15.87 -5.70 -22.57
N TYR A 37 15.67 -5.99 -21.29
CA TYR A 37 16.46 -6.96 -20.55
C TYR A 37 15.76 -8.32 -20.47
N GLU A 38 16.54 -9.39 -20.35
CA GLU A 38 16.02 -10.75 -20.14
C GLU A 38 15.10 -10.77 -18.90
N LYS A 39 13.90 -11.37 -19.03
CA LYS A 39 12.82 -11.39 -18.01
C LYS A 39 12.18 -10.03 -17.67
N GLN A 40 12.57 -8.93 -18.31
CA GLN A 40 11.88 -7.66 -18.16
C GLN A 40 10.43 -7.77 -18.64
N VAL A 41 9.50 -7.17 -17.90
CA VAL A 41 8.15 -6.89 -18.40
C VAL A 41 8.18 -5.53 -19.10
N PHE A 42 7.76 -5.47 -20.36
CA PHE A 42 7.83 -4.24 -21.16
C PHE A 42 6.56 -3.98 -21.98
N PRO A 43 6.16 -2.71 -22.14
CA PRO A 43 4.98 -2.34 -22.92
C PRO A 43 5.29 -2.23 -24.41
N ILE A 44 4.29 -2.55 -25.23
CA ILE A 44 4.20 -2.16 -26.65
C ILE A 44 2.83 -1.55 -26.86
N SER A 45 2.82 -0.35 -27.43
CA SER A 45 1.61 0.45 -27.57
C SER A 45 1.26 0.69 -29.03
N PHE A 46 -0.04 0.61 -29.32
CA PHE A 46 -0.63 0.88 -30.63
C PHE A 46 -1.49 2.14 -30.53
N LEU A 47 -1.37 3.03 -31.50
CA LEU A 47 -2.23 4.20 -31.65
C LEU A 47 -3.31 3.90 -32.67
N SER A 48 -4.56 4.17 -32.32
CA SER A 48 -5.68 4.25 -33.25
C SER A 48 -6.20 5.69 -33.28
N THR A 49 -6.34 6.26 -34.47
CA THR A 49 -6.91 7.59 -34.72
C THR A 49 -8.40 7.56 -35.06
N SER A 50 -9.05 6.39 -34.95
CA SER A 50 -10.47 6.22 -35.30
C SER A 50 -11.41 6.85 -34.26
N SER A 51 -12.39 7.62 -34.74
CA SER A 51 -13.38 8.32 -33.91
C SER A 51 -14.49 7.39 -33.41
N GLN A 52 -14.50 7.17 -32.08
CA GLN A 52 -15.59 6.70 -31.21
C GLN A 52 -16.21 5.30 -31.46
N LYS A 53 -16.16 4.49 -30.38
CA LYS A 53 -16.93 3.25 -30.10
C LYS A 53 -16.68 2.02 -31.01
N GLU A 54 -15.54 1.94 -31.67
CA GLU A 54 -15.22 0.79 -32.52
C GLU A 54 -14.56 -0.33 -31.71
N ARG A 55 -15.05 -1.57 -31.84
CA ARG A 55 -14.42 -2.76 -31.24
C ARG A 55 -13.19 -3.11 -32.08
N ILE A 56 -12.00 -2.92 -31.50
CA ILE A 56 -10.72 -3.36 -32.06
C ILE A 56 -10.34 -4.66 -31.36
N THR A 57 -9.98 -5.67 -32.14
CA THR A 57 -9.46 -6.93 -31.63
C THR A 57 -8.06 -7.15 -32.17
N PHE A 58 -7.14 -7.44 -31.26
CA PHE A 58 -5.75 -7.78 -31.56
C PHE A 58 -5.61 -9.30 -31.50
N GLN A 59 -5.02 -9.89 -32.54
CA GLN A 59 -4.62 -11.29 -32.55
C GLN A 59 -3.12 -11.36 -32.74
N PHE A 60 -2.44 -11.89 -31.72
CA PHE A 60 -1.01 -12.19 -31.77
C PHE A 60 -0.88 -13.66 -32.16
N ALA A 61 -0.04 -13.97 -33.16
CA ALA A 61 0.10 -15.34 -33.66
C ALA A 61 0.68 -16.28 -32.59
N ASP A 62 1.97 -16.17 -32.30
CA ASP A 62 2.68 -17.11 -31.42
C ASP A 62 3.21 -16.46 -30.14
N ARG A 63 2.92 -15.17 -29.92
CA ARG A 63 3.42 -14.37 -28.80
C ARG A 63 2.28 -13.71 -28.06
N GLU A 64 1.75 -14.41 -27.06
CA GLU A 64 0.74 -13.83 -26.19
C GLU A 64 1.35 -12.81 -25.21
N PRO A 65 0.64 -11.70 -24.94
CA PRO A 65 1.04 -10.78 -23.89
C PRO A 65 0.82 -11.39 -22.51
N VAL A 66 1.66 -10.98 -21.54
CA VAL A 66 1.56 -11.37 -20.13
C VAL A 66 0.22 -10.93 -19.54
N ILE A 67 -0.29 -9.79 -20.01
CA ILE A 67 -1.63 -9.30 -19.70
C ILE A 67 -2.46 -9.46 -20.98
N LYS A 68 -3.45 -10.37 -20.94
CA LYS A 68 -4.29 -10.68 -22.12
C LYS A 68 -5.00 -9.46 -22.67
N ASP A 69 -5.54 -8.63 -21.78
CA ASP A 69 -6.26 -7.42 -22.16
C ASP A 69 -5.33 -6.22 -22.29
N ALA A 70 -5.56 -5.42 -23.33
CA ALA A 70 -4.86 -4.17 -23.51
C ALA A 70 -5.22 -3.15 -22.41
N VAL A 71 -4.24 -2.39 -21.94
CA VAL A 71 -4.50 -1.14 -21.23
C VAL A 71 -4.92 -0.09 -22.25
N ILE A 72 -6.14 0.43 -22.11
CA ILE A 72 -6.74 1.38 -23.06
C ILE A 72 -6.73 2.78 -22.48
N ILE A 73 -6.06 3.72 -23.15
CA ILE A 73 -6.05 5.14 -22.78
C ILE A 73 -6.64 5.96 -23.93
N LYS A 74 -7.65 6.78 -23.65
CA LYS A 74 -8.29 7.66 -24.63
C LYS A 74 -7.87 9.10 -24.42
N ASN A 75 -7.44 9.76 -25.50
CA ASN A 75 -7.09 11.17 -25.52
C ASN A 75 -7.70 11.83 -26.77
N GLY A 76 -8.90 12.40 -26.63
CA GLY A 76 -9.66 12.95 -27.74
C GLY A 76 -10.00 11.88 -28.79
N ALA A 77 -9.57 12.09 -30.04
CA ALA A 77 -9.75 11.13 -31.14
C ALA A 77 -8.70 10.00 -31.14
N LYS A 78 -7.69 10.06 -30.27
CA LYS A 78 -6.62 9.06 -30.18
C LYS A 78 -6.93 8.03 -29.10
N THR A 79 -6.81 6.76 -29.43
CA THR A 79 -6.90 5.65 -28.46
C THR A 79 -5.62 4.86 -28.50
N PHE A 80 -4.99 4.70 -27.33
CA PHE A 80 -3.78 3.90 -27.14
C PHE A 80 -4.16 2.54 -26.57
N TYR A 81 -3.67 1.48 -27.20
CA TYR A 81 -3.80 0.09 -26.74
C TYR A 81 -2.42 -0.39 -26.35
N THR A 82 -2.19 -0.69 -25.07
CA THR A 82 -0.87 -1.13 -24.58
C THR A 82 -0.93 -2.55 -24.08
N PHE A 83 -0.05 -3.40 -24.62
CA PHE A 83 0.14 -4.79 -24.21
C PHE A 83 1.50 -4.95 -23.56
N TYR A 84 1.60 -5.88 -22.61
CA TYR A 84 2.82 -6.13 -21.86
C TYR A 84 3.38 -7.50 -22.21
N PHE A 85 4.68 -7.57 -22.48
CA PHE A 85 5.37 -8.79 -22.87
C PHE A 85 6.53 -9.07 -21.91
N LYS A 86 6.97 -10.34 -21.86
CA LYS A 86 8.13 -10.82 -21.13
C LYS A 86 8.78 -11.94 -21.93
N THR A 87 10.10 -11.99 -21.95
CA THR A 87 10.85 -12.97 -22.75
C THR A 87 12.18 -13.34 -22.09
N THR A 88 12.66 -14.54 -22.38
CA THR A 88 14.02 -15.00 -22.06
C THR A 88 14.90 -15.16 -23.31
N GLU A 89 14.35 -14.91 -24.49
CA GLU A 89 15.09 -15.02 -25.75
C GLU A 89 15.96 -13.80 -25.99
N ARG A 90 17.10 -13.99 -26.66
CA ARG A 90 18.07 -12.91 -26.97
C ARG A 90 17.57 -11.88 -27.98
N LEU A 91 16.56 -12.24 -28.76
CA LEU A 91 15.94 -11.36 -29.75
C LEU A 91 14.44 -11.62 -29.73
N PHE A 92 13.69 -10.67 -29.21
CA PHE A 92 12.25 -10.77 -29.17
C PHE A 92 11.67 -10.35 -30.51
N GLN A 93 10.84 -11.22 -31.09
CA GLN A 93 10.18 -10.96 -32.37
C GLN A 93 8.68 -11.03 -32.16
N ILE A 94 8.00 -9.92 -32.41
CA ILE A 94 6.55 -9.94 -32.57
C ILE A 94 6.26 -10.23 -34.04
N PRO A 95 5.51 -11.30 -34.35
CA PRO A 95 5.08 -11.60 -35.72
C PRO A 95 4.11 -10.52 -36.21
N SER A 96 3.73 -10.60 -37.49
CA SER A 96 2.69 -9.70 -38.02
C SER A 96 1.41 -9.82 -37.18
N ILE A 97 0.82 -8.66 -36.88
CA ILE A 97 -0.35 -8.58 -36.03
C ILE A 97 -1.57 -8.37 -36.92
N THR A 98 -2.55 -9.26 -36.81
CA THR A 98 -3.83 -9.06 -37.46
C THR A 98 -4.74 -8.25 -36.55
N ILE A 99 -5.13 -7.08 -37.03
CA ILE A 99 -6.08 -6.21 -36.35
C ILE A 99 -7.37 -6.21 -37.13
N THR A 100 -8.47 -6.54 -36.46
CA THR A 100 -9.80 -6.48 -37.07
C THR A 100 -10.49 -5.19 -36.64
N LEU A 101 -10.79 -4.33 -37.62
CA LEU A 101 -11.53 -3.09 -37.44
C LEU A 101 -12.70 -3.06 -38.42
N LYS A 102 -13.96 -2.99 -37.93
CA LYS A 102 -15.18 -3.08 -38.76
C LYS A 102 -15.21 -4.31 -39.70
N GLY A 103 -14.61 -5.42 -39.29
CA GLY A 103 -14.50 -6.62 -40.12
C GLY A 103 -13.42 -6.55 -41.22
N LYS A 104 -12.76 -5.40 -41.39
CA LYS A 104 -11.56 -5.27 -42.23
C LYS A 104 -10.35 -5.72 -41.42
N LYS A 105 -9.56 -6.62 -41.99
CA LYS A 105 -8.27 -7.04 -41.45
C LYS A 105 -7.20 -6.06 -41.90
N ILE A 106 -6.43 -5.57 -40.95
CA ILE A 106 -5.22 -4.77 -41.15
C ILE A 106 -4.08 -5.63 -40.62
N GLU A 107 -3.02 -5.77 -41.40
CA GLU A 107 -1.80 -6.42 -40.95
C GLU A 107 -0.75 -5.35 -40.66
N LEU A 108 -0.14 -5.44 -39.48
CA LEU A 108 1.03 -4.66 -39.14
C LEU A 108 2.28 -5.52 -39.23
N ASP A 109 3.34 -4.94 -39.79
CA ASP A 109 4.64 -5.59 -39.88
C ASP A 109 5.18 -5.93 -38.49
N GLY A 110 5.79 -7.10 -38.38
CA GLY A 110 6.43 -7.54 -37.16
C GLY A 110 7.64 -6.69 -36.77
N VAL A 111 7.96 -6.63 -35.48
CA VAL A 111 9.08 -5.84 -34.96
C VAL A 111 10.05 -6.74 -34.20
N LYS A 112 11.35 -6.46 -34.36
CA LYS A 112 12.44 -7.14 -33.67
C LYS A 112 13.04 -6.24 -32.60
N ILE A 113 13.11 -6.73 -31.37
CA ILE A 113 13.61 -6.01 -30.21
C ILE A 113 14.80 -6.79 -29.62
N PRO A 114 16.02 -6.22 -29.61
CA PRO A 114 17.17 -6.80 -28.94
C PRO A 114 16.93 -7.00 -27.44
N VAL A 115 17.37 -8.14 -26.92
CA VAL A 115 17.26 -8.49 -25.50
C VAL A 115 18.67 -8.66 -24.92
N GLU A 116 18.99 -7.85 -23.92
CA GLU A 116 20.28 -7.85 -23.23
C GLU A 116 20.20 -8.66 -21.93
N SER A 117 21.30 -9.33 -21.58
CA SER A 117 21.42 -9.98 -20.28
C SER A 117 22.01 -9.00 -19.28
N LEU A 118 21.51 -9.04 -18.04
CA LEU A 118 22.06 -8.24 -16.94
C LEU A 118 23.35 -8.88 -16.41
N GLY A 119 24.27 -8.04 -15.94
CA GLY A 119 25.45 -8.50 -15.21
C GLY A 119 25.07 -9.26 -13.93
N LYS A 120 25.92 -10.20 -13.51
CA LYS A 120 25.72 -10.93 -12.24
C LYS A 120 25.97 -10.02 -11.04
N ARG A 121 25.08 -10.06 -10.06
CA ARG A 121 25.20 -9.38 -8.78
C ARG A 121 24.66 -10.30 -7.68
N GLU A 122 25.42 -10.46 -6.61
CA GLU A 122 25.15 -11.44 -5.55
C GLU A 122 23.79 -11.22 -4.87
N ASN A 123 23.48 -9.96 -4.51
CA ASN A 123 22.23 -9.61 -3.85
C ASN A 123 21.10 -9.24 -4.84
N PHE A 124 21.14 -9.71 -6.09
CA PHE A 124 20.11 -9.40 -7.07
C PHE A 124 18.89 -10.31 -6.90
N SER A 125 17.73 -9.70 -6.64
CA SER A 125 16.51 -10.43 -6.33
C SER A 125 15.78 -11.00 -7.55
N GLY A 126 16.37 -10.94 -8.75
CA GLY A 126 15.70 -11.32 -10.00
C GLY A 126 14.69 -10.29 -10.52
N VAL A 127 14.39 -9.24 -9.73
CA VAL A 127 13.38 -8.23 -10.09
C VAL A 127 13.97 -7.15 -10.96
N ILE A 128 13.34 -6.93 -12.11
CA ILE A 128 13.56 -5.86 -13.07
C ILE A 128 12.27 -5.04 -13.09
N ALA A 129 12.37 -3.73 -12.83
CA ALA A 129 11.20 -2.85 -12.74
C ALA A 129 11.56 -1.43 -13.20
N SER A 130 10.59 -0.66 -13.67
CA SER A 130 10.77 0.80 -13.86
C SER A 130 10.72 1.58 -12.54
N GLY A 131 10.25 0.94 -11.47
CA GLY A 131 10.36 1.41 -10.09
C GLY A 131 9.79 0.39 -9.11
N LEU A 132 10.38 0.32 -7.90
CA LEU A 132 9.94 -0.54 -6.81
C LEU A 132 9.87 0.21 -5.48
N LYS A 133 8.70 0.12 -4.83
CA LYS A 133 8.37 0.72 -3.55
C LYS A 133 7.95 -0.36 -2.56
N ILE A 134 8.54 -0.34 -1.38
CA ILE A 134 8.06 -1.10 -0.22
C ILE A 134 6.97 -0.24 0.44
N LYS A 135 5.74 -0.75 0.51
CA LYS A 135 4.61 -0.05 1.13
C LYS A 135 4.63 -0.21 2.65
N SER A 136 4.83 -1.44 3.08
CA SER A 136 4.93 -1.84 4.49
C SER A 136 5.74 -3.13 4.56
N TYR A 137 6.24 -3.42 5.75
CA TYR A 137 6.83 -4.71 6.08
C TYR A 137 6.52 -5.03 7.54
N GLN A 138 6.50 -6.32 7.86
CA GLN A 138 6.35 -6.82 9.21
C GLN A 138 7.28 -8.01 9.41
N ALA A 139 7.89 -8.11 10.59
CA ALA A 139 8.63 -9.28 11.01
C ALA A 139 7.93 -9.92 12.22
N SER A 140 7.83 -11.25 12.22
CA SER A 140 7.29 -12.03 13.33
C SER A 140 8.13 -13.28 13.54
N VAL A 141 8.03 -13.91 14.71
CA VAL A 141 8.61 -15.23 14.95
C VAL A 141 7.89 -16.26 14.06
N TYR A 142 8.64 -17.09 13.33
CA TYR A 142 8.11 -18.24 12.58
C TYR A 142 8.26 -19.54 13.38
N ASP A 143 9.46 -19.74 13.93
CA ASP A 143 9.79 -20.81 14.88
C ASP A 143 10.92 -20.35 15.84
N GLU A 144 11.47 -21.27 16.65
CA GLU A 144 12.51 -20.95 17.64
C GLU A 144 13.81 -20.37 17.05
N ARG A 145 14.08 -20.52 15.75
CA ARG A 145 15.35 -20.14 15.10
C ARG A 145 15.15 -19.26 13.88
N THR A 146 13.92 -18.95 13.50
CA THR A 146 13.63 -18.23 12.26
C THR A 146 12.51 -17.21 12.44
N ASN A 147 12.65 -16.13 11.69
CA ASN A 147 11.68 -15.05 11.60
C ASN A 147 10.98 -15.11 10.23
N LEU A 148 9.68 -14.82 10.22
CA LEU A 148 8.90 -14.57 9.02
C LEU A 148 8.85 -13.06 8.76
N ILE A 149 9.33 -12.66 7.60
CA ILE A 149 9.26 -11.30 7.10
C ILE A 149 8.20 -11.27 5.99
N THR A 150 7.21 -10.40 6.13
CA THR A 150 6.21 -10.13 5.10
C THR A 150 6.40 -8.72 4.58
N ILE A 151 6.54 -8.54 3.27
CA ILE A 151 6.78 -7.25 2.62
C ILE A 151 5.65 -6.99 1.63
N SER A 152 4.92 -5.89 1.80
CA SER A 152 3.98 -5.43 0.78
C SER A 152 4.73 -4.57 -0.24
N ILE A 153 4.79 -5.02 -1.48
CA ILE A 153 5.56 -4.41 -2.56
C ILE A 153 4.60 -3.81 -3.60
N GLU A 154 4.92 -2.61 -4.07
CA GLU A 154 4.34 -2.01 -5.26
C GLU A 154 5.44 -1.71 -6.26
N ALA A 155 5.26 -2.12 -7.50
CA ALA A 155 6.24 -1.91 -8.56
C ALA A 155 5.57 -1.58 -9.91
N HIS A 156 6.35 -1.04 -10.83
CA HIS A 156 5.94 -0.70 -12.18
C HIS A 156 6.76 -1.46 -13.22
N ASP A 157 6.09 -1.92 -14.28
CA ASP A 157 6.67 -2.71 -15.38
C ASP A 157 7.56 -3.85 -14.87
N ALA A 158 7.14 -4.46 -13.76
CA ALA A 158 7.99 -5.35 -12.98
C ALA A 158 7.64 -6.82 -13.21
N ASN A 159 8.65 -7.70 -13.15
CA ASN A 159 8.50 -9.16 -13.02
C ASN A 159 8.51 -9.59 -11.54
N LEU A 160 7.61 -9.02 -10.72
CA LEU A 160 7.58 -9.29 -9.27
C LEU A 160 7.41 -10.78 -8.95
N GLU A 161 6.83 -11.56 -9.86
CA GLU A 161 6.66 -13.01 -9.77
C GLU A 161 8.01 -13.77 -9.72
N ASP A 162 9.10 -13.15 -10.19
CA ASP A 162 10.44 -13.75 -10.20
C ASP A 162 11.28 -13.33 -8.99
N ILE A 163 10.72 -12.60 -8.03
CA ILE A 163 11.47 -12.14 -6.86
C ILE A 163 11.96 -13.32 -6.04
N TYR A 164 13.23 -13.27 -5.64
CA TYR A 164 13.81 -14.19 -4.68
C TYR A 164 14.89 -13.49 -3.86
N VAL A 165 15.28 -14.07 -2.72
CA VAL A 165 16.40 -13.62 -1.90
C VAL A 165 17.31 -14.81 -1.63
N SER A 166 18.61 -14.69 -1.92
CA SER A 166 19.59 -15.77 -1.79
C SER A 166 19.70 -16.34 -0.37
N ASP A 167 19.54 -15.48 0.62
CA ASP A 167 19.74 -15.81 2.04
C ASP A 167 18.47 -16.35 2.71
N ALA A 168 17.37 -16.47 1.94
CA ALA A 168 16.11 -16.99 2.43
C ALA A 168 16.14 -18.51 2.57
N ILE A 169 15.71 -19.02 3.72
CA ILE A 169 15.47 -20.47 3.92
C ILE A 169 14.26 -20.90 3.08
N LYS A 170 13.23 -20.04 3.05
CA LYS A 170 12.02 -20.21 2.27
C LYS A 170 11.48 -18.83 1.89
N ASP A 171 10.98 -18.69 0.68
CA ASP A 171 10.33 -17.47 0.24
C ASP A 171 9.21 -17.74 -0.77
N GLY A 172 8.39 -16.72 -1.01
CA GLY A 172 7.32 -16.80 -1.99
C GLY A 172 6.49 -15.53 -2.05
N VAL A 173 5.88 -15.29 -3.22
CA VAL A 173 4.99 -14.15 -3.43
C VAL A 173 3.54 -14.60 -3.43
N GLU A 174 2.71 -13.89 -2.70
CA GLU A 174 1.27 -14.08 -2.63
C GLU A 174 0.52 -12.79 -2.97
N LYS A 175 -0.80 -12.93 -3.17
CA LYS A 175 -1.73 -11.82 -3.45
C LYS A 175 -1.29 -10.88 -4.58
N ILE A 176 -0.62 -11.44 -5.59
CA ILE A 176 -0.18 -10.66 -6.75
C ILE A 176 -1.40 -10.10 -7.48
N LYS A 177 -1.42 -8.78 -7.66
CA LYS A 177 -2.43 -8.05 -8.43
C LYS A 177 -1.73 -7.16 -9.44
N ARG A 178 -2.04 -7.34 -10.71
CA ARG A 178 -1.49 -6.53 -11.81
C ARG A 178 -2.61 -5.75 -12.50
N THR A 179 -2.39 -4.45 -12.64
CA THR A 179 -3.26 -3.52 -13.37
C THR A 179 -2.40 -2.70 -14.32
N GLY A 180 -2.25 -3.19 -15.56
CA GLY A 180 -1.36 -2.59 -16.54
C GLY A 180 0.10 -2.61 -16.08
N SER A 181 0.74 -1.44 -16.08
CA SER A 181 2.13 -1.26 -15.60
C SER A 181 2.27 -1.56 -14.11
N LYS A 182 1.25 -1.26 -13.31
CA LYS A 182 1.29 -1.39 -11.85
C LYS A 182 1.11 -2.84 -11.44
N ILE A 183 1.99 -3.33 -10.58
CA ILE A 183 1.87 -4.63 -9.90
C ILE A 183 2.06 -4.45 -8.39
N GLU A 184 1.24 -5.14 -7.62
CA GLU A 184 1.31 -5.21 -6.17
C GLU A 184 1.36 -6.67 -5.74
N GLY A 185 2.07 -6.98 -4.65
CA GLY A 185 2.14 -8.33 -4.10
C GLY A 185 2.73 -8.34 -2.69
N ASP A 186 2.42 -9.39 -1.95
CA ASP A 186 2.98 -9.65 -0.62
C ASP A 186 4.10 -10.68 -0.78
N TYR A 187 5.32 -10.34 -0.39
CA TYR A 187 6.48 -11.23 -0.44
C TYR A 187 6.81 -11.73 0.96
N HIS A 188 6.76 -13.04 1.15
CA HIS A 188 7.02 -13.73 2.40
C HIS A 188 8.42 -14.36 2.35
N ILE A 189 9.19 -14.17 3.43
CA ILE A 189 10.59 -14.60 3.51
C ILE A 189 10.83 -15.16 4.91
N VAL A 190 11.39 -16.35 5.01
CA VAL A 190 11.83 -16.98 6.25
C VAL A 190 13.36 -16.83 6.35
N LEU A 191 13.82 -16.13 7.39
CA LEU A 191 15.24 -15.87 7.64
C LEU A 191 15.65 -16.36 9.04
N PRO A 192 16.91 -16.75 9.24
CA PRO A 192 17.45 -17.04 10.58
C PRO A 192 17.24 -15.88 11.56
N SER A 193 16.92 -16.19 12.81
CA SER A 193 16.63 -15.20 13.86
C SER A 193 17.79 -14.27 14.20
N GLU A 194 19.02 -14.67 13.87
CA GLU A 194 20.25 -13.88 14.09
C GLU A 194 20.38 -12.72 13.09
N GLN A 195 19.63 -12.74 11.97
CA GLN A 195 19.67 -11.66 11.00
C GLN A 195 18.85 -10.44 11.48
N SER A 196 19.54 -9.32 11.68
CA SER A 196 18.92 -8.05 12.08
C SER A 196 18.43 -7.19 10.91
N LYS A 197 18.74 -7.57 9.68
CA LYS A 197 18.33 -6.84 8.47
C LYS A 197 18.23 -7.77 7.28
N LEU A 198 17.25 -7.50 6.43
CA LEU A 198 17.14 -8.05 5.09
C LEU A 198 17.68 -7.04 4.08
N THR A 199 18.55 -7.49 3.17
CA THR A 199 19.06 -6.68 2.06
C THR A 199 18.90 -7.41 0.74
N PHE A 200 18.33 -6.74 -0.25
CA PHE A 200 18.24 -7.23 -1.62
C PHE A 200 18.29 -6.06 -2.60
N SER A 201 18.58 -6.34 -3.87
CA SER A 201 18.62 -5.33 -4.93
C SER A 201 17.72 -5.73 -6.09
N TYR A 202 17.14 -4.74 -6.76
CA TYR A 202 16.40 -4.91 -8.00
C TYR A 202 17.05 -4.05 -9.08
N PHE A 203 16.84 -4.37 -10.35
CA PHE A 203 17.32 -3.57 -11.47
C PHE A 203 16.25 -2.54 -11.87
N ASP A 204 16.59 -1.26 -11.78
CA ASP A 204 15.72 -0.15 -12.16
C ASP A 204 15.96 0.22 -13.63
N THR A 205 14.98 -0.02 -14.50
CA THR A 205 15.09 0.20 -15.95
C THR A 205 15.06 1.68 -16.34
N MET A 206 14.55 2.56 -15.48
CA MET A 206 14.56 4.01 -15.70
C MET A 206 15.89 4.63 -15.30
N LYS A 207 16.52 4.12 -14.24
CA LYS A 207 17.84 4.56 -13.77
C LYS A 207 19.01 3.76 -14.36
N ASP A 208 18.70 2.70 -15.11
CA ASP A 208 19.65 1.76 -15.72
C ASP A 208 20.70 1.24 -14.74
N LYS A 209 20.27 0.89 -13.52
CA LYS A 209 21.16 0.41 -12.46
C LYS A 209 20.45 -0.43 -11.42
N PHE A 210 21.23 -1.25 -10.72
CA PHE A 210 20.79 -1.96 -9.53
C PHE A 210 20.60 -0.99 -8.36
N ILE A 211 19.47 -1.13 -7.65
CA ILE A 211 19.13 -0.33 -6.47
C ILE A 211 18.93 -1.25 -5.27
N ASP A 212 19.67 -0.98 -4.20
CA ASP A 212 19.57 -1.72 -2.95
C ASP A 212 18.34 -1.30 -2.13
N LYS A 213 17.69 -2.29 -1.52
CA LYS A 213 16.66 -2.16 -0.49
C LYS A 213 17.17 -2.80 0.79
N LYS A 214 16.92 -2.12 1.90
CA LYS A 214 17.32 -2.56 3.24
C LYS A 214 16.09 -2.45 4.15
N ILE A 215 15.78 -3.54 4.84
CA ILE A 215 14.65 -3.63 5.77
C ILE A 215 15.21 -4.10 7.11
N PRO A 216 15.08 -3.32 8.20
CA PRO A 216 15.44 -3.81 9.52
C PRO A 216 14.46 -4.91 9.95
N ILE A 217 14.98 -5.98 10.52
CA ILE A 217 14.19 -7.06 11.10
C ILE A 217 14.07 -6.72 12.59
N SER A 218 13.00 -6.02 12.93
CA SER A 218 12.59 -5.78 14.31
C SER A 218 11.31 -6.56 14.53
N ILE A 219 11.36 -7.57 15.40
CA ILE A 219 10.15 -8.22 15.86
C ILE A 219 9.52 -7.23 16.83
N ASP A 220 8.40 -6.64 16.42
CA ASP A 220 7.52 -6.00 17.37
C ASP A 220 6.96 -7.12 18.24
N ASP A 221 7.62 -7.37 19.37
CA ASP A 221 6.94 -7.94 20.53
C ASP A 221 5.75 -6.99 20.75
N GLY A 222 4.55 -7.43 20.39
CA GLY A 222 3.32 -6.61 20.43
C GLY A 222 2.95 -6.09 21.83
N SER A 223 3.89 -6.12 22.78
CA SER A 223 3.85 -5.57 24.12
C SER A 223 3.92 -4.04 24.17
N VAL A 224 4.45 -3.34 23.14
CA VAL A 224 4.75 -1.90 23.30
C VAL A 224 3.90 -0.94 22.45
N ALA A 225 3.55 -1.28 21.20
CA ALA A 225 2.92 -0.32 20.28
C ALA A 225 1.39 -0.22 20.39
N ALA A 226 0.72 -1.28 20.87
CA ALA A 226 -0.75 -1.28 21.01
C ALA A 226 -1.25 -0.78 22.36
N GLN A 227 -0.36 -0.51 23.32
CA GLN A 227 -0.74 -0.21 24.71
C GLN A 227 -0.19 1.11 25.27
N THR A 228 0.75 1.78 24.59
CA THR A 228 1.16 3.14 24.97
C THR A 228 0.00 4.15 24.88
N ASP A 229 -0.91 3.98 23.92
CA ASP A 229 -2.15 4.78 23.80
C ASP A 229 -3.26 4.38 24.78
N LEU A 230 -3.09 3.30 25.54
CA LEU A 230 -4.10 2.78 26.48
C LEU A 230 -3.72 3.01 27.95
N ASN A 231 -2.57 3.62 28.24
CA ASN A 231 -2.14 3.95 29.59
C ASN A 231 -2.74 5.30 30.05
N PRO A 232 -3.80 5.31 30.89
CA PRO A 232 -4.46 6.54 31.32
C PRO A 232 -3.59 7.38 32.30
N LYS A 233 -2.43 6.86 32.70
CA LYS A 233 -1.54 7.50 33.68
C LYS A 233 -0.77 8.69 33.10
N ASP A 234 -0.58 8.74 31.78
CA ASP A 234 0.15 9.79 31.07
C ASP A 234 -0.64 10.31 29.85
N ASP A 235 -1.96 10.44 30.01
CA ASP A 235 -2.82 10.97 28.95
C ASP A 235 -2.59 12.47 28.77
N SER A 236 -1.92 12.84 27.67
CA SER A 236 -1.74 14.22 27.22
C SER A 236 -3.06 15.02 27.17
N PHE A 237 -4.19 14.34 26.96
CA PHE A 237 -5.52 14.93 26.96
C PHE A 237 -6.01 15.29 28.37
N GLU A 238 -5.72 14.48 29.40
CA GLU A 238 -6.00 14.82 30.80
C GLU A 238 -5.15 16.00 31.29
N ILE A 239 -3.88 16.03 30.87
CA ILE A 239 -2.99 17.17 31.14
C ILE A 239 -3.55 18.45 30.49
N LEU A 240 -3.98 18.37 29.23
CA LEU A 240 -4.58 19.49 28.50
C LEU A 240 -5.89 19.98 29.16
N LYS A 241 -6.77 19.08 29.59
CA LYS A 241 -8.00 19.44 30.32
C LYS A 241 -7.69 20.23 31.59
N LYS A 242 -6.74 19.75 32.41
CA LYS A 242 -6.32 20.40 33.66
C LYS A 242 -5.81 21.82 33.43
N TYR A 243 -4.88 22.01 32.49
CA TYR A 243 -4.34 23.33 32.20
C TYR A 243 -5.37 24.28 31.58
N THR A 244 -6.27 23.76 30.75
CA THR A 244 -7.37 24.54 30.17
C THR A 244 -8.33 25.02 31.25
N LEU A 245 -8.68 24.17 32.21
CA LEU A 245 -9.56 24.55 33.33
C LEU A 245 -8.89 25.58 34.24
N ILE A 246 -7.59 25.43 34.53
CA ILE A 246 -6.81 26.41 35.30
C ILE A 246 -6.80 27.77 34.60
N GLY A 247 -6.56 27.78 33.28
CA GLY A 247 -6.62 28.99 32.45
C GLY A 247 -7.99 29.66 32.51
N LEU A 248 -9.08 28.88 32.36
CA LEU A 248 -10.45 29.37 32.46
C LEU A 248 -10.76 29.98 33.82
N ILE A 249 -10.40 29.30 34.92
CA ILE A 249 -10.57 29.81 36.29
C ILE A 249 -9.82 31.14 36.45
N THR A 250 -8.58 31.23 35.96
CA THR A 250 -7.76 32.45 36.04
C THR A 250 -8.41 33.61 35.30
N ILE A 251 -8.94 33.37 34.10
CA ILE A 251 -9.67 34.37 33.30
C ILE A 251 -10.94 34.82 34.02
N LEU A 252 -11.72 33.89 34.58
CA LEU A 252 -12.96 34.20 35.29
C LEU A 252 -12.71 35.03 36.56
N VAL A 253 -11.63 34.72 37.30
CA VAL A 253 -11.23 35.51 38.48
C VAL A 253 -10.78 36.92 38.07
N LEU A 254 -10.01 37.07 36.99
CA LEU A 254 -9.62 38.38 36.47
C LEU A 254 -10.84 39.20 36.02
N LEU A 255 -11.81 38.57 35.34
CA LEU A 255 -13.07 39.19 34.95
C LEU A 255 -13.92 39.59 36.17
N PHE A 256 -13.95 38.77 37.22
CA PHE A 256 -14.58 39.12 38.49
C PHE A 256 -13.92 40.38 39.10
N LEU A 257 -12.59 40.46 39.13
CA LEU A 257 -11.88 41.62 39.67
C LEU A 257 -12.13 42.89 38.84
N TRP A 258 -12.22 42.77 37.51
CA TRP A 258 -12.45 43.92 36.62
C TRP A 258 -13.92 44.37 36.62
N LYS A 259 -14.85 43.46 36.34
CA LYS A 259 -16.29 43.80 36.21
C LYS A 259 -17.02 43.86 37.55
N ARG A 260 -16.44 43.29 38.61
CA ARG A 260 -16.99 43.22 39.97
C ARG A 260 -18.38 42.56 40.05
N ASP A 261 -18.68 41.66 39.12
CA ASP A 261 -19.94 40.94 39.04
C ASP A 261 -19.78 39.53 39.64
N PHE A 262 -20.62 39.20 40.62
CA PHE A 262 -20.58 37.97 41.38
C PHE A 262 -20.86 36.71 40.54
N PHE A 263 -21.48 36.87 39.37
CA PHE A 263 -21.70 35.77 38.43
C PHE A 263 -20.39 35.04 38.05
N TYR A 264 -19.33 35.79 37.74
CA TYR A 264 -18.03 35.21 37.34
C TYR A 264 -17.39 34.41 38.49
N LEU A 265 -17.60 34.83 39.74
CA LEU A 265 -17.08 34.15 40.92
C LEU A 265 -17.77 32.79 41.13
N ILE A 266 -19.11 32.75 40.99
CA ILE A 266 -19.87 31.50 41.12
C ILE A 266 -19.39 30.47 40.09
N VAL A 267 -19.24 30.89 38.82
CA VAL A 267 -18.78 30.00 37.74
C VAL A 267 -17.33 29.53 37.99
N ALA A 268 -16.44 30.40 38.48
CA ALA A 268 -15.08 30.04 38.83
C ALA A 268 -15.01 28.99 39.95
N VAL A 269 -15.87 29.10 40.97
CA VAL A 269 -15.95 28.13 42.08
C VAL A 269 -16.43 26.77 41.58
N ILE A 270 -17.45 26.74 40.71
CA ILE A 270 -17.93 25.48 40.10
C ILE A 270 -16.82 24.82 39.28
N ALA A 271 -16.11 25.60 38.46
CA ALA A 271 -14.97 25.10 37.69
C ALA A 271 -13.84 24.59 38.61
N ALA A 272 -13.58 25.24 39.75
CA ALA A 272 -12.60 24.77 40.72
C ALA A 272 -12.99 23.46 41.40
N ILE A 273 -14.28 23.25 41.70
CA ILE A 273 -14.79 21.98 42.23
C ILE A 273 -14.60 20.86 41.19
N ILE A 274 -14.90 21.14 39.92
CA ILE A 274 -14.65 20.19 38.82
C ILE A 274 -13.14 19.91 38.68
N LEU A 275 -12.27 20.91 38.84
CA LEU A 275 -10.82 20.69 38.80
C LEU A 275 -10.37 19.70 39.87
N LEU A 276 -10.91 19.80 41.08
CA LEU A 276 -10.54 18.95 42.20
C LEU A 276 -10.85 17.47 41.96
N THR A 277 -11.91 17.14 41.20
CA THR A 277 -12.23 15.73 40.89
C THR A 277 -11.12 15.07 40.07
N PHE A 278 -10.46 15.80 39.17
CA PHE A 278 -9.33 15.32 38.37
C PHE A 278 -8.03 15.08 39.16
N TYR A 279 -7.96 15.51 40.42
CA TYR A 279 -6.83 15.26 41.32
C TYR A 279 -7.08 14.10 42.31
N THR A 280 -8.23 13.42 42.21
CA THR A 280 -8.52 12.24 43.03
C THR A 280 -7.58 11.10 42.65
N PRO A 281 -6.77 10.55 43.58
CA PRO A 281 -5.85 9.47 43.27
C PRO A 281 -6.60 8.15 43.00
N LEU A 282 -6.16 7.42 41.98
CA LEU A 282 -6.67 6.09 41.65
C LEU A 282 -6.38 5.09 42.79
N SER A 283 -7.30 4.15 43.03
CA SER A 283 -7.18 3.08 44.02
C SER A 283 -5.96 2.20 43.72
N LYS A 284 -5.35 1.64 44.78
CA LYS A 284 -4.28 0.64 44.64
C LYS A 284 -4.83 -0.73 45.01
N VAL A 285 -4.56 -1.72 44.16
CA VAL A 285 -4.99 -3.11 44.34
C VAL A 285 -3.77 -4.04 44.42
N CYS A 286 -3.89 -5.09 45.23
CA CYS A 286 -2.88 -6.13 45.38
C CYS A 286 -3.32 -7.37 44.61
N ILE A 287 -2.41 -7.93 43.80
CA ILE A 287 -2.68 -9.04 42.91
C ILE A 287 -1.84 -10.27 43.31
N LYS A 288 -2.44 -11.45 43.29
CA LYS A 288 -1.78 -12.73 43.59
C LYS A 288 -0.82 -13.15 42.46
N ALA A 289 0.13 -14.03 42.79
CA ALA A 289 0.99 -14.67 41.79
C ALA A 289 0.22 -15.78 41.05
N GLY A 290 0.49 -15.98 39.77
CA GLY A 290 -0.15 -16.98 38.92
C GLY A 290 -1.55 -16.60 38.42
N SER A 291 -1.97 -15.34 38.62
CA SER A 291 -3.28 -14.86 38.20
C SER A 291 -3.32 -14.59 36.69
N ALA A 292 -4.46 -14.89 36.06
CA ALA A 292 -4.63 -14.74 34.62
C ALA A 292 -4.95 -13.28 34.25
N LEU A 293 -4.20 -12.72 33.31
CA LEU A 293 -4.44 -11.39 32.76
C LEU A 293 -5.21 -11.52 31.44
N TYR A 294 -6.45 -11.04 31.40
CA TYR A 294 -7.36 -11.14 30.26
C TYR A 294 -7.32 -9.88 29.38
N ILE A 295 -7.54 -10.05 28.07
CA ILE A 295 -7.59 -8.92 27.11
C ILE A 295 -8.90 -8.13 27.26
N LEU A 296 -10.00 -8.82 27.57
CA LEU A 296 -11.34 -8.25 27.72
C LEU A 296 -11.97 -8.72 29.04
N PRO A 297 -12.84 -7.92 29.68
CA PRO A 297 -13.53 -8.29 30.92
C PRO A 297 -14.72 -9.20 30.60
N THR A 298 -14.46 -10.39 30.06
CA THR A 298 -15.48 -11.38 29.75
C THR A 298 -14.99 -12.80 30.06
N PRO A 299 -15.89 -13.73 30.45
CA PRO A 299 -15.49 -15.11 30.80
C PRO A 299 -14.82 -15.89 29.67
N ASN A 300 -15.14 -15.57 28.41
CA ASN A 300 -14.59 -16.21 27.21
C ASN A 300 -13.39 -15.46 26.63
N SER A 301 -12.80 -14.53 27.39
CA SER A 301 -11.67 -13.74 26.92
C SER A 301 -10.39 -14.57 26.84
N THR A 302 -9.57 -14.28 25.83
CA THR A 302 -8.23 -14.86 25.69
C THR A 302 -7.33 -14.33 26.81
N ILE A 303 -6.60 -15.25 27.44
CA ILE A 303 -5.58 -14.94 28.44
C ILE A 303 -4.35 -14.40 27.71
N SER A 304 -3.95 -13.18 28.07
CA SER A 304 -2.76 -12.52 27.53
C SER A 304 -1.48 -13.05 28.16
N LEU A 305 -1.47 -13.24 29.49
CA LEU A 305 -0.34 -13.75 30.26
C LEU A 305 -0.77 -14.18 31.67
N TYR A 306 0.15 -14.77 32.42
CA TYR A 306 0.01 -15.04 33.85
C TYR A 306 0.99 -14.21 34.66
N THR A 307 0.59 -13.75 35.84
CA THR A 307 1.46 -12.98 36.75
C THR A 307 2.54 -13.89 37.34
N ASP A 308 3.79 -13.44 37.28
CA ASP A 308 4.96 -14.16 37.79
C ASP A 308 5.14 -14.07 39.32
N GLN A 309 4.62 -13.00 39.93
CA GLN A 309 4.78 -12.70 41.34
C GLN A 309 3.59 -11.93 41.89
N ARG A 310 3.54 -11.81 43.23
CA ARG A 310 2.60 -10.93 43.92
C ARG A 310 3.07 -9.49 43.79
N PHE A 311 2.18 -8.59 43.40
CA PHE A 311 2.50 -7.16 43.25
C PHE A 311 1.32 -6.27 43.63
N SER A 312 1.60 -4.99 43.86
CA SER A 312 0.59 -3.96 44.06
C SER A 312 0.69 -2.95 42.94
N THR A 313 -0.45 -2.64 42.32
CA THR A 313 -0.54 -1.71 41.20
C THR A 313 -1.73 -0.78 41.35
N THR A 314 -1.76 0.25 40.54
CA THR A 314 -2.89 1.17 40.45
C THR A 314 -3.99 0.52 39.63
N GLU A 315 -5.20 0.52 40.17
CA GLU A 315 -6.39 0.11 39.44
C GLU A 315 -6.77 1.22 38.46
N LEU A 316 -6.87 0.86 37.18
CA LEU A 316 -7.17 1.77 36.09
C LEU A 316 -8.67 1.87 35.82
N GLY A 317 -9.46 0.93 36.34
CA GLY A 317 -10.92 0.90 36.23
C GLY A 317 -11.50 -0.45 36.61
N GLU A 318 -12.80 -0.50 36.82
CA GLU A 318 -13.55 -1.69 37.23
C GLU A 318 -14.71 -1.92 36.27
N ARG A 319 -14.99 -3.18 35.92
CA ARG A 319 -16.15 -3.55 35.12
C ARG A 319 -16.58 -4.98 35.46
N ASP A 320 -17.79 -5.10 35.99
CA ASP A 320 -18.34 -6.39 36.47
C ASP A 320 -17.36 -7.03 37.48
N GLU A 321 -17.03 -8.32 37.34
CA GLU A 321 -16.08 -9.04 38.22
C GLU A 321 -14.61 -8.91 37.75
N TYR A 322 -14.28 -7.81 37.07
CA TYR A 322 -12.97 -7.60 36.50
C TYR A 322 -12.42 -6.21 36.81
N HIS A 323 -11.16 -6.19 37.24
CA HIS A 323 -10.38 -4.99 37.51
C HIS A 323 -9.33 -4.80 36.41
N LYS A 324 -9.30 -3.61 35.80
CA LYS A 324 -8.29 -3.21 34.83
C LYS A 324 -7.05 -2.75 35.59
N ILE A 325 -5.92 -3.38 35.31
CA ILE A 325 -4.66 -3.14 36.03
C ILE A 325 -3.47 -3.04 35.07
N GLU A 326 -2.44 -2.34 35.51
CA GLU A 326 -1.12 -2.29 34.86
C GLU A 326 -0.17 -3.28 35.54
N TYR A 327 0.36 -4.23 34.77
CA TYR A 327 1.36 -5.20 35.17
C TYR A 327 2.76 -4.79 34.69
N THR A 328 3.79 -5.49 35.18
CA THR A 328 5.21 -5.22 34.91
C THR A 328 5.47 -4.93 33.43
N ASN A 329 6.30 -3.92 33.15
CA ASN A 329 6.61 -3.42 31.81
C ASN A 329 5.44 -2.74 31.06
N GLY A 330 4.46 -2.21 31.79
CA GLY A 330 3.39 -1.39 31.22
C GLY A 330 2.27 -2.20 30.55
N ILE A 331 2.20 -3.50 30.81
CA ILE A 331 1.21 -4.39 30.21
C ILE A 331 -0.13 -4.21 30.93
N ILE A 332 -1.16 -3.78 30.21
CA ILE A 332 -2.50 -3.54 30.73
C ILE A 332 -3.40 -4.72 30.39
N GLY A 333 -4.18 -5.15 31.37
CA GLY A 333 -5.22 -6.15 31.16
C GLY A 333 -6.22 -6.20 32.31
N TRP A 334 -7.14 -7.15 32.23
CA TRP A 334 -8.21 -7.37 33.18
C TRP A 334 -7.90 -8.56 34.07
N ILE A 335 -8.15 -8.42 35.36
CA ILE A 335 -7.97 -9.49 36.33
C ILE A 335 -9.27 -9.70 37.10
N LYS A 336 -9.56 -10.92 37.51
CA LYS A 336 -10.79 -11.22 38.24
C LYS A 336 -10.68 -10.83 39.71
N ASP A 337 -11.81 -10.56 40.35
CA ASP A 337 -11.87 -10.25 41.78
C ASP A 337 -11.27 -11.36 42.65
N GLU A 338 -11.43 -12.62 42.23
CA GLU A 338 -10.88 -13.78 42.95
C GLU A 338 -9.35 -13.79 43.02
N ASP A 339 -8.70 -13.12 42.08
CA ASP A 339 -7.26 -12.98 41.95
C ASP A 339 -6.68 -11.79 42.73
N ILE A 340 -7.55 -10.94 43.28
CA ILE A 340 -7.14 -9.87 44.20
C ILE A 340 -6.80 -10.46 45.57
N CYS A 341 -5.75 -9.94 46.20
CA CYS A 341 -5.37 -10.28 47.56
C CYS A 341 -6.55 -9.96 48.50
N LYS A 342 -7.10 -10.98 49.17
CA LYS A 342 -8.00 -10.75 50.31
C LYS A 342 -7.14 -10.31 51.50
N ASN A 343 -7.57 -9.25 52.18
CA ASN A 343 -6.93 -8.76 53.41
C ASN A 343 -6.95 -9.80 54.52
#